data_AF-A0A962UQ61-F1
#
_entry.id   AF-A0A962UQ61-F1
#
_cell.length_a   1.000
_cell.length_b   1.000
_cell.length_c   1.000
_cell.angle_alpha   90.00
_cell.angle_beta   90.00
_cell.angle_gamma   90.00
#
_symmetry.space_group_name_H-M   'P 1'
#
loop_
_entity.id
_entity.type
_entity.pdbx_description
1 polymer ?
#
loop_
_entity_poly.entity_id
_entity_poly.type
_entity_poly.pdbx_seq_one_letter_code
_entity_poly.pdbx_strand_id
1 'polypeptide(L)'
;MAKKTLTDLSSDELYELARERELQEAEEAKEAVRAQLEELRAKRRETVARQRKELAAIDAEIRALGGRATRSKRRDRNAGSITDQVLDIVKGSKKISTKEIKAELDNRGVVANNLAQTLAYLKRQGKVTSPSRSIYSPA
;
A
#
# COMPACT_ATOMS: atom_id res chain seq x y z
N MET A 1 27.35 -49.62 8.32
CA MET A 1 26.23 -49.36 9.25
C MET A 1 24.94 -49.64 8.49
N ALA A 2 24.21 -50.68 8.88
CA ALA A 2 22.95 -51.05 8.23
C ALA A 2 21.95 -49.89 8.34
N LYS A 3 21.34 -49.48 7.22
CA LYS A 3 20.26 -48.50 7.24
C LYS A 3 19.06 -49.17 7.94
N LYS A 4 18.69 -48.68 9.13
CA LYS A 4 17.46 -49.10 9.82
C LYS A 4 16.29 -48.89 8.86
N THR A 5 15.41 -49.89 8.74
CA THR A 5 14.20 -49.74 7.92
C THR A 5 13.17 -48.92 8.68
N LEU A 6 12.20 -48.29 8.00
CA LEU A 6 11.17 -47.45 8.63
C LEU A 6 10.39 -48.16 9.76
N THR A 7 10.34 -49.50 9.71
CA THR A 7 9.73 -50.39 10.70
C THR A 7 10.60 -50.66 11.94
N ASP A 8 11.89 -50.34 11.90
CA ASP A 8 12.84 -50.55 13.01
C ASP A 8 13.09 -49.29 13.86
N LEU A 9 12.48 -48.16 13.48
CA LEU A 9 12.61 -46.88 14.20
C LEU A 9 11.62 -46.83 15.36
N SER A 10 12.07 -46.29 16.50
CA SER A 10 11.17 -46.02 17.62
C SER A 10 10.16 -44.93 17.23
N SER A 11 9.02 -44.88 17.93
CA SER A 11 8.01 -43.83 17.73
C SER A 11 8.59 -42.42 17.87
N ASP A 12 9.59 -42.25 18.75
CA ASP A 12 10.29 -40.98 18.95
C ASP A 12 11.22 -40.66 17.77
N GLU A 13 11.99 -41.64 17.28
CA GLU A 13 12.86 -41.49 16.10
C GLU A 13 12.04 -41.19 14.82
N LEU A 14 10.83 -41.75 14.69
CA LEU A 14 9.91 -41.43 13.59
C LEU A 14 9.36 -39.99 13.68
N TYR A 15 9.10 -39.50 14.89
CA TYR A 15 8.61 -38.14 15.10
C TYR A 15 9.69 -37.09 14.82
N GLU A 16 10.94 -37.35 15.20
CA GLU A 16 12.08 -36.52 14.85
C GLU A 16 12.29 -36.45 13.34
N LEU A 17 12.23 -37.59 12.65
CA LEU A 17 12.35 -37.66 11.19
C LEU A 17 11.22 -36.91 10.46
N ALA A 18 9.98 -36.98 10.97
CA ALA A 18 8.86 -36.22 10.44
C ALA A 18 9.06 -34.70 10.61
N ARG A 19 9.55 -34.26 11.77
CA ARG A 19 9.85 -32.84 12.04
C ARG A 19 10.97 -32.30 11.14
N GLU A 20 12.02 -33.09 10.90
CA GLU A 20 13.09 -32.71 9.98
C GLU A 20 12.59 -32.56 8.54
N ARG A 21 11.69 -33.45 8.10
CA ARG A 21 11.06 -33.34 6.77
C ARG A 21 10.16 -32.12 6.65
N GLU A 22 9.35 -31.83 7.67
CA GLU A 22 8.50 -30.63 7.69
C GLU A 22 9.32 -29.34 7.58
N LEU A 23 10.45 -29.26 8.29
CA LEU A 23 11.36 -28.13 8.21
C LEU A 23 12.01 -28.00 6.82
N GLN A 24 12.43 -29.11 6.22
CA GLN A 24 12.99 -29.12 4.87
C GLN A 24 11.97 -28.64 3.83
N GLU A 25 10.75 -29.19 3.86
CA GLU A 25 9.67 -28.78 2.96
C GLU A 25 9.28 -27.31 3.16
N ALA A 26 9.30 -26.80 4.40
CA ALA A 26 9.04 -25.40 4.68
C ALA A 26 10.13 -24.46 4.14
N GLU A 27 11.40 -24.85 4.22
CA GLU A 27 12.50 -24.08 3.62
C GLU A 27 12.46 -24.13 2.09
N GLU A 28 12.22 -25.30 1.49
CA GLU A 28 12.04 -25.44 0.04
C GLU A 28 10.86 -24.59 -0.47
N ALA A 29 9.74 -24.56 0.27
CA ALA A 29 8.61 -23.71 -0.07
C ALA A 29 8.96 -22.22 -0.01
N LYS A 30 9.73 -21.78 1.00
CA LYS A 30 10.22 -20.39 1.09
C LYS A 30 11.18 -20.04 -0.04
N GLU A 31 12.08 -20.95 -0.41
CA GLU A 31 13.01 -20.76 -1.53
C GLU A 31 12.27 -20.67 -2.86
N ALA A 32 11.26 -21.53 -3.08
CA ALA A 32 10.41 -21.48 -4.26
C ALA A 32 9.66 -20.14 -4.38
N VAL A 33 9.07 -19.66 -3.28
CA VAL A 33 8.41 -18.33 -3.24
C VAL A 33 9.41 -17.21 -3.50
N ARG A 34 10.61 -17.30 -2.93
CA ARG A 34 11.67 -16.30 -3.13
C ARG A 34 12.12 -16.26 -4.59
N ALA A 35 12.30 -17.42 -5.22
CA ALA A 35 12.65 -17.53 -6.64
C ALA A 35 11.58 -16.88 -7.54
N GLN A 36 10.30 -17.17 -7.28
CA GLN A 36 9.18 -16.55 -8.00
C GLN A 36 9.16 -15.02 -7.82
N LEU A 37 9.41 -14.53 -6.60
CA LEU A 37 9.50 -13.09 -6.34
C LEU A 37 10.66 -12.43 -7.06
N GLU A 38 11.83 -13.07 -7.12
CA GLU A 38 12.98 -12.55 -7.84
C GLU A 38 12.73 -12.50 -9.35
N GLU A 39 12.08 -13.51 -9.91
CA GLU A 39 11.68 -13.53 -11.32
C GLU A 39 10.69 -12.38 -11.64
N LEU A 40 9.66 -12.21 -10.81
CA LEU A 40 8.69 -11.11 -10.99
C LEU A 40 9.36 -9.74 -10.82
N ARG A 41 10.30 -9.60 -9.89
CA ARG A 41 11.09 -8.36 -9.73
C ARG A 41 11.98 -8.11 -10.94
N ALA A 42 12.60 -9.13 -11.51
CA ALA A 42 13.38 -9.02 -12.74
C ALA A 42 12.52 -8.57 -13.93
N LYS A 43 11.39 -9.25 -14.16
CA LYS A 43 10.38 -8.88 -15.18
C LYS A 43 9.92 -7.44 -15.02
N ARG A 44 9.64 -7.00 -13.78
CA ARG A 44 9.26 -5.62 -13.48
C ARG A 44 10.37 -4.63 -13.85
N ARG A 45 11.63 -4.92 -13.46
CA ARG A 45 12.77 -4.04 -13.77
C ARG A 45 12.98 -3.89 -15.27
N GLU A 46 12.92 -4.99 -16.01
CA GLU A 46 13.07 -5.01 -17.46
C GLU A 46 11.96 -4.19 -18.15
N THR A 47 10.71 -4.45 -17.77
CA THR A 47 9.54 -3.74 -18.33
C THR A 47 9.66 -2.24 -18.09
N VAL A 48 10.02 -1.82 -16.88
CA VAL A 48 10.21 -0.39 -16.55
C VAL A 48 11.38 0.20 -17.33
N ALA A 49 12.49 -0.53 -17.48
CA ALA A 49 13.63 -0.06 -18.27
C ALA A 49 13.26 0.16 -19.74
N ARG A 50 12.47 -0.76 -20.33
CA ARG A 50 11.95 -0.63 -21.70
C ARG A 50 11.04 0.59 -21.83
N GLN A 51 10.02 0.70 -20.98
CA GLN A 51 9.08 1.82 -21.00
C GLN A 51 9.78 3.17 -20.80
N ARG A 52 10.80 3.23 -19.94
CA ARG A 52 11.57 4.45 -19.73
C ARG A 52 12.33 4.87 -20.99
N LYS A 53 12.88 3.92 -21.74
CA LYS A 53 13.55 4.20 -23.02
C LYS A 53 12.54 4.69 -24.07
N GLU A 54 11.40 4.02 -24.19
CA GLU A 54 10.32 4.39 -25.10
C GLU A 54 9.81 5.82 -24.80
N LEU A 55 9.53 6.12 -23.53
CA LEU A 55 9.11 7.47 -23.11
C LEU A 55 10.19 8.51 -23.38
N ALA A 56 11.47 8.19 -23.17
CA ALA A 56 12.56 9.12 -23.45
C ALA A 56 12.70 9.44 -24.94
N ALA A 57 12.42 8.47 -25.83
CA ALA A 57 12.39 8.67 -27.27
C ALA A 57 11.22 9.59 -27.67
N ILE A 58 10.02 9.32 -27.17
CA ILE A 58 8.84 10.19 -27.38
C ILE A 58 9.10 11.61 -26.88
N ASP A 59 9.69 11.75 -25.69
CA ASP A 59 10.06 13.06 -25.16
C ASP A 59 11.11 13.78 -26.01
N ALA A 60 12.01 13.06 -26.66
CA ALA A 60 12.98 13.64 -27.59
C ALA A 60 12.30 14.13 -28.87
N GLU A 61 11.35 13.37 -29.41
CA GLU A 61 10.52 13.79 -30.55
C GLU A 61 9.68 15.03 -30.22
N ILE A 62 9.04 15.05 -29.04
CA ILE A 62 8.29 16.23 -28.56
C ILE A 62 9.20 17.46 -28.50
N ARG A 63 10.42 17.33 -27.98
CA ARG A 63 11.38 18.45 -27.91
C ARG A 63 11.84 18.88 -29.29
N ALA A 64 12.06 17.95 -30.22
CA ALA A 64 12.46 18.26 -31.59
C ALA A 64 11.39 19.08 -32.32
N LEU A 65 10.11 18.82 -32.04
CA LEU A 65 8.98 19.58 -32.55
C LEU A 65 8.71 20.90 -31.78
N GLY A 66 9.60 21.31 -30.88
CA GLY A 66 9.46 22.54 -30.08
C GLY A 66 8.47 22.44 -28.91
N GLY A 67 7.92 21.25 -28.67
CA GLY A 67 7.05 20.97 -27.54
C GLY A 67 7.83 20.78 -26.24
N ARG A 68 7.14 20.96 -25.11
CA ARG A 68 7.70 20.67 -23.79
C ARG A 68 7.18 19.32 -23.30
N ALA A 69 8.08 18.38 -23.06
CA ALA A 69 7.76 17.11 -22.41
C ALA A 69 7.00 17.37 -21.09
N THR A 70 5.86 16.72 -20.91
CA THR A 70 5.06 16.88 -19.69
C THR A 70 5.87 16.26 -18.55
N ARG A 71 6.26 17.06 -17.55
CA ARG A 71 6.86 16.47 -16.35
C ARG A 71 5.77 15.60 -15.73
N SER A 72 6.02 14.30 -15.66
CA SER A 72 5.26 13.41 -14.79
C SER A 72 5.20 14.10 -13.43
N LYS A 73 4.00 14.62 -13.11
CA LYS A 73 3.75 15.32 -11.85
C LYS A 73 4.12 14.30 -10.81
N ARG A 74 5.26 14.53 -10.10
CA ARG A 74 5.69 13.66 -8.99
C ARG A 74 4.44 13.40 -8.21
N ARG A 75 3.97 12.15 -8.23
CA ARG A 75 2.73 11.74 -7.61
C ARG A 75 2.85 12.22 -6.18
N ASP A 76 2.15 13.31 -5.86
CA ASP A 76 2.07 13.82 -4.51
C ASP A 76 1.54 12.64 -3.72
N ARG A 77 2.42 12.05 -2.90
CA ARG A 77 2.04 10.93 -2.03
C ARG A 77 0.95 11.34 -1.02
N ASN A 78 0.54 12.62 -1.05
CA ASN A 78 -0.54 13.21 -0.28
C ASN A 78 -1.84 13.50 -1.06
N ALA A 79 -1.88 13.49 -2.40
CA ALA A 79 -3.08 13.95 -3.14
C ALA A 79 -4.31 13.01 -3.08
N GLY A 80 -4.38 12.12 -2.09
CA GLY A 80 -5.51 11.24 -1.82
C GLY A 80 -5.57 10.74 -0.38
N SER A 81 -4.84 11.37 0.56
CA SER A 81 -4.96 10.99 1.96
C SER A 81 -6.37 11.29 2.44
N ILE A 82 -6.98 10.37 3.18
CA ILE A 82 -8.28 10.55 3.85
C ILE A 82 -8.28 11.88 4.63
N THR A 83 -7.12 12.26 5.20
CA THR A 83 -6.94 13.52 5.92
C THR A 83 -7.17 14.76 5.05
N ASP A 84 -6.66 14.77 3.83
CA ASP A 84 -6.80 15.93 2.92
C ASP A 84 -8.24 16.01 2.39
N GLN A 85 -8.85 14.86 2.10
CA GLN A 85 -10.27 14.82 1.70
C GLN A 85 -11.20 15.29 2.82
N VAL A 86 -10.96 14.88 4.07
CA VAL A 86 -11.69 15.37 5.25
C VAL A 86 -11.51 16.88 5.40
N LEU A 87 -10.29 17.39 5.22
CA LEU A 87 -10.02 18.82 5.31
C LEU A 87 -10.76 19.62 4.22
N ASP A 88 -10.80 19.11 2.99
CA ASP A 88 -11.53 19.76 1.88
C ASP A 88 -13.04 19.79 2.14
N ILE A 89 -13.61 18.71 2.67
CA ILE A 89 -15.02 18.64 3.06
C ILE A 89 -15.32 19.67 4.15
N VAL A 90 -14.48 19.74 5.19
CA VAL A 90 -14.67 20.71 6.29
C VAL A 90 -14.47 22.15 5.81
N LYS A 91 -13.53 22.43 4.89
CA LYS A 91 -13.35 23.77 4.30
C LYS A 91 -14.52 24.21 3.42
N GLY A 92 -15.19 23.27 2.75
CA GLY A 92 -16.35 23.55 1.90
C GLY A 92 -17.62 23.92 2.68
N SER A 93 -17.64 23.71 4.01
CA SER A 93 -18.81 23.94 4.85
C SER A 93 -18.47 24.82 6.07
N LYS A 94 -19.35 25.77 6.43
CA LYS A 94 -19.13 26.60 7.64
C LYS A 94 -19.19 25.77 8.93
N LYS A 95 -20.07 24.78 8.98
CA LYS A 95 -20.24 23.81 10.07
C LYS A 95 -20.66 22.49 9.44
N ILE A 96 -20.02 21.40 9.84
CA ILE A 96 -20.36 20.07 9.35
C ILE A 96 -20.27 19.03 10.46
N SER A 97 -21.20 18.10 10.48
CA SER A 97 -21.23 17.01 11.46
C SER A 97 -20.38 15.83 11.02
N THR A 98 -19.91 15.03 11.98
CA THR A 98 -19.24 13.74 11.69
C THR A 98 -20.04 12.79 10.80
N LYS A 99 -21.38 12.82 10.88
CA LYS A 99 -22.24 11.98 10.04
C LYS A 99 -22.22 12.44 8.59
N GLU A 100 -22.30 13.75 8.37
CA GLU A 100 -22.22 14.35 7.03
C GLU A 100 -20.83 14.15 6.42
N ILE A 101 -19.75 14.36 7.19
CA ILE A 101 -18.38 14.09 6.69
C ILE A 101 -18.25 12.62 6.25
N LYS A 102 -18.81 11.68 7.02
CA LYS A 102 -18.78 10.27 6.64
C LYS A 102 -19.57 10.01 5.36
N ALA A 103 -20.78 10.55 5.23
CA ALA A 103 -21.58 10.41 4.01
C ALA A 103 -20.89 11.00 2.78
N GLU A 104 -20.23 12.16 2.93
CA GLU A 104 -19.49 12.83 1.87
C GLU A 104 -18.26 12.00 1.42
N LEU A 105 -17.59 11.32 2.37
CA LEU A 105 -16.47 10.42 2.07
C LEU A 105 -16.93 9.13 1.40
N ASP A 106 -18.05 8.56 1.87
CA ASP A 106 -18.66 7.38 1.28
C ASP A 106 -19.11 7.68 -0.18
N ASN A 107 -19.69 8.86 -0.43
CA ASN A 107 -20.03 9.34 -1.78
C ASN A 107 -18.80 9.48 -2.70
N ARG A 108 -17.62 9.74 -2.12
CA ARG A 108 -16.34 9.80 -2.83
C ARG A 108 -15.65 8.44 -2.96
N GLY A 109 -16.29 7.36 -2.48
CA GLY A 109 -15.77 6.00 -2.52
C GLY A 109 -14.67 5.71 -1.49
N VAL A 110 -14.58 6.52 -0.43
CA VAL A 110 -13.51 6.43 0.58
C VAL A 110 -14.09 6.01 1.93
N VAL A 111 -13.77 4.78 2.35
CA VAL A 111 -14.21 4.24 3.64
C VAL A 111 -13.34 4.81 4.77
N ALA A 112 -13.91 5.73 5.53
CA ALA A 112 -13.21 6.44 6.60
C ALA A 112 -13.24 5.68 7.94
N ASN A 113 -12.54 4.53 8.02
CA ASN A 113 -12.46 3.72 9.25
C ASN A 113 -11.92 4.50 10.46
N ASN A 114 -11.01 5.46 10.22
CA ASN A 114 -10.33 6.25 11.24
C ASN A 114 -10.75 7.73 11.25
N LEU A 115 -12.00 8.04 10.91
CA LEU A 115 -12.49 9.42 10.79
C LEU A 115 -12.31 10.23 12.10
N ALA A 116 -12.67 9.64 13.25
CA ALA A 116 -12.56 10.31 14.54
C ALA A 116 -11.11 10.67 14.90
N GLN A 117 -10.17 9.78 14.62
CA GLN A 117 -8.73 10.03 14.82
C GLN A 117 -8.21 11.12 13.87
N THR A 118 -8.66 11.09 12.62
CA THR A 118 -8.30 12.09 11.60
C THR A 118 -8.78 13.49 12.00
N LEU A 119 -10.02 13.60 12.49
CA LEU A 119 -10.57 14.87 12.98
C LEU A 119 -9.87 15.36 14.25
N ALA A 120 -9.55 14.47 15.18
CA ALA A 120 -8.77 14.82 16.37
C ALA A 120 -7.37 15.31 16.01
N TYR A 121 -6.71 14.67 15.04
CA TYR A 121 -5.42 15.09 14.51
C TYR A 121 -5.49 16.47 13.87
N LEU A 122 -6.48 16.71 13.00
CA LEU A 122 -6.69 18.01 12.35
C LEU A 122 -6.99 19.14 13.35
N LYS A 123 -7.73 18.83 14.43
CA LYS A 123 -7.96 19.75 15.55
C LYS A 123 -6.67 20.11 16.28
N ARG A 124 -5.83 19.12 16.61
CA ARG A 124 -4.50 19.35 17.23
C ARG A 124 -3.57 20.17 16.34
N GLN A 125 -3.65 20.00 15.03
CA GLN A 125 -2.89 20.79 14.07
C GLN A 125 -3.42 22.22 13.87
N GLY A 126 -4.55 22.59 14.49
CA GLY A 126 -5.16 23.90 14.31
C GLY A 126 -5.74 24.13 12.91
N LYS A 127 -6.06 23.05 12.17
CA LYS A 127 -6.69 23.15 10.83
C LYS A 127 -8.22 23.11 10.88
N VAL A 128 -8.77 22.59 11.96
CA VAL A 128 -10.21 22.41 12.19
C VAL A 128 -10.53 22.76 13.63
N THR A 129 -11.62 23.47 13.88
CA THR A 129 -12.18 23.73 15.21
C THR A 129 -13.43 22.89 15.45
N SER A 130 -13.80 22.69 16.73
CA SER A 130 -15.02 21.97 17.11
C SER A 130 -15.90 22.87 17.97
N PRO A 131 -16.85 23.59 17.34
CA PRO A 131 -17.74 24.50 18.06
C PRO A 131 -18.73 23.79 19.00
N SER A 132 -19.03 22.52 18.74
CA SER A 132 -19.97 21.71 19.51
C SER A 132 -19.66 20.22 19.35
N ARG A 133 -20.24 19.37 20.21
CA ARG A 133 -20.05 17.91 20.14
C ARG A 133 -20.36 17.40 18.74
N SER A 134 -19.41 16.70 18.14
CA SER A 134 -19.53 16.10 16.80
C SER A 134 -19.74 17.08 15.63
N ILE A 135 -19.58 18.38 15.87
CA ILE A 135 -19.61 19.44 14.85
C ILE A 135 -18.21 20.02 14.68
N TYR A 136 -17.81 20.19 13.43
CA TYR A 136 -16.51 20.68 13.02
C TYR A 136 -16.66 21.87 12.07
N SER A 137 -15.74 22.81 12.19
CA SER A 137 -15.63 23.99 11.33
C SER A 137 -14.16 24.17 10.93
N PRO A 138 -13.88 24.80 9.80
CA PRO A 138 -12.51 25.22 9.49
C PRO A 138 -12.00 26.14 10.62
N ALA A 139 -10.73 25.98 10.98
CA ALA A 139 -10.08 26.81 12.01
C ALA A 139 -9.85 28.25 11.52
#